data_AF-A1Y010-F1
#
_entry.id   AF-A1Y010-F1
#
_cell.length_a   1.000
_cell.length_b   1.000
_cell.length_c   1.000
_cell.angle_alpha   90.00
_cell.angle_beta   90.00
_cell.angle_gamma   90.00
#
_symmetry.space_group_name_H-M   'P 1'
#
loop_
_entity.id
_entity.type
_entity.pdbx_description
1 polymer ?
#
loop_
_entity_poly.entity_id
_entity_poly.type
_entity_poly.pdbx_seq_one_letter_code
_entity_poly.pdbx_strand_id
1 'polypeptide(L)'
;MSKFYFTFIIFYYLFFFHSTMGKNAQRRAKLKVISKNDGRKISNQIYNDNFDNHIKFQERDLAADEYFQVNNDLGPPYHVIMDTSFLNYSITYRLDLINECIKCLSAKVTLYVTDCVMSELEKNAHRFGIALKLAKDPRVKRLKCTHQNIGYADDCLCKKAEDHRCYMIATNDRELRRRVRKIPGIPLLYAKRGRVEIERLPEADML
;
A
#
# COMPACT_ATOMS: atom_id res chain seq x y z
N MET A 1 -31.47 66.05 74.10
CA MET A 1 -30.61 64.87 73.85
C MET A 1 -31.44 63.59 73.64
N SER A 2 -32.27 63.50 72.60
CA SER A 2 -33.04 62.27 72.33
C SER A 2 -33.40 62.01 70.86
N LYS A 3 -32.97 62.88 69.92
CA LYS A 3 -33.24 62.70 68.47
C LYS A 3 -32.03 62.26 67.63
N PHE A 4 -30.83 62.21 68.22
CA PHE A 4 -29.60 61.76 67.54
C PHE A 4 -29.26 60.27 67.77
N TYR A 5 -29.78 59.65 68.84
CA TYR A 5 -29.54 58.22 69.12
C TYR A 5 -30.51 57.29 68.36
N PHE A 6 -31.69 57.79 67.96
CA PHE A 6 -32.70 56.98 67.28
C PHE A 6 -32.37 56.74 65.79
N THR A 7 -31.71 57.70 65.13
CA THR A 7 -31.24 57.57 63.74
C THR A 7 -29.99 56.71 63.60
N PHE A 8 -29.13 56.67 64.62
CA PHE A 8 -27.94 55.79 64.63
C PHE A 8 -28.31 54.30 64.81
N ILE A 9 -29.34 53.99 65.59
CA ILE A 9 -29.80 52.61 65.80
C ILE A 9 -30.47 52.04 64.53
N ILE A 10 -31.26 52.85 63.81
CA ILE A 10 -31.90 52.41 62.55
C ILE A 10 -30.84 52.15 61.47
N PHE A 11 -29.78 52.96 61.39
CA PHE A 11 -28.67 52.70 60.47
C PHE A 11 -27.85 51.45 60.84
N TYR A 12 -27.67 51.16 62.13
CA TYR A 12 -26.93 49.96 62.57
C TYR A 12 -27.72 48.66 62.28
N TYR A 13 -29.04 48.68 62.43
CA TYR A 13 -29.89 47.54 62.03
C TYR A 13 -30.03 47.39 60.50
N LEU A 14 -30.02 48.48 59.72
CA LEU A 14 -30.02 48.37 58.24
C LEU A 14 -28.68 47.89 57.67
N PHE A 15 -27.55 48.16 58.33
CA PHE A 15 -26.23 47.75 57.84
C PHE A 15 -25.91 46.28 58.19
N PHE A 16 -26.45 45.74 59.28
CA PHE A 16 -26.22 44.34 59.67
C PHE A 16 -27.18 43.33 59.01
N PHE A 17 -28.34 43.77 58.51
CA PHE A 17 -29.30 42.87 57.83
C PHE A 17 -29.04 42.67 56.33
N HIS A 18 -28.04 43.34 55.73
CA HIS A 18 -27.75 43.24 54.29
C HIS A 18 -26.50 42.41 53.94
N SER A 19 -25.91 41.67 54.89
CA SER A 19 -24.67 40.90 54.66
C SER A 19 -24.82 39.37 54.72
N THR A 20 -26.01 38.81 54.89
CA THR A 20 -26.20 37.35 54.94
C THR A 20 -27.43 36.87 54.18
N MET A 21 -27.58 37.28 52.93
CA MET A 21 -28.29 36.46 51.95
C MET A 21 -27.35 36.24 50.78
N GLY A 22 -26.63 35.11 50.87
CA GLY A 22 -25.81 34.61 49.79
C GLY A 22 -26.60 34.61 48.50
N LYS A 23 -26.06 35.26 47.47
CA LYS A 23 -26.43 34.98 46.09
C LYS A 23 -25.95 33.55 45.79
N ASN A 24 -26.67 32.56 46.30
CA ASN A 24 -26.68 31.23 45.70
C ASN A 24 -27.43 31.39 44.38
N ALA A 25 -26.76 32.05 43.42
CA ALA A 25 -27.04 31.81 42.03
C ALA A 25 -27.05 30.29 41.91
N GLN A 26 -28.19 29.72 41.54
CA GLN A 26 -28.29 28.31 41.21
C GLN A 26 -27.25 28.06 40.12
N ARG A 27 -26.04 27.65 40.52
CA ARG A 27 -25.09 27.05 39.62
C ARG A 27 -25.80 25.78 39.20
N ARG A 28 -26.53 25.83 38.08
CA ARG A 28 -26.97 24.64 37.36
C ARG A 28 -25.74 23.75 37.33
N ALA A 29 -25.75 22.67 38.11
CA ALA A 29 -24.64 21.74 38.15
C ALA A 29 -24.56 21.15 36.76
N LYS A 30 -23.68 21.70 35.91
CA LYS A 30 -23.30 21.02 34.68
C LYS A 30 -22.69 19.72 35.16
N LEU A 31 -23.34 18.60 34.85
CA LEU A 31 -22.78 17.27 35.02
C LEU A 31 -21.33 17.34 34.51
N LYS A 32 -20.36 16.98 35.36
CA LYS A 32 -18.97 16.82 34.92
C LYS A 32 -18.93 15.60 34.00
N VAL A 33 -19.19 15.83 32.72
CA VAL A 33 -19.08 14.81 31.68
C VAL A 33 -17.60 14.59 31.42
N ILE A 34 -17.21 13.32 31.37
CA ILE A 34 -15.83 12.92 31.06
C ILE A 34 -15.45 13.49 29.69
N SER A 35 -14.35 14.26 29.66
CA SER A 35 -13.80 14.86 28.43
C SER A 35 -13.57 13.81 27.35
N LYS A 36 -13.72 14.18 26.07
CA LYS A 36 -13.36 13.31 24.94
C LYS A 36 -11.88 12.88 25.02
N ASN A 37 -11.03 13.75 25.57
CA ASN A 37 -9.58 13.54 25.70
C ASN A 37 -9.15 13.17 27.13
N ASP A 38 -10.03 12.58 27.95
CA ASP A 38 -9.64 12.06 29.28
C ASP A 38 -8.71 10.84 29.10
N GLY A 39 -7.50 10.93 29.66
CA GLY A 39 -6.46 9.91 29.55
C GLY A 39 -6.75 8.59 30.28
N ARG A 40 -7.82 8.52 31.08
CA ARG A 40 -8.29 7.27 31.70
C ARG A 40 -9.24 6.46 30.81
N LYS A 41 -9.59 6.98 29.62
CA LYS A 41 -10.36 6.20 28.65
C LYS A 41 -9.47 5.13 28.05
N ILE A 42 -9.91 3.88 28.18
CA ILE A 42 -9.25 2.69 27.62
C ILE A 42 -8.95 2.87 26.12
N SER A 43 -9.84 3.53 25.35
CA SER A 43 -9.62 3.83 23.93
C SER A 43 -8.40 4.70 23.66
N ASN A 44 -8.09 5.65 24.56
CA ASN A 44 -6.97 6.58 24.42
C ASN A 44 -5.67 5.97 24.95
N GLN A 45 -5.76 5.08 25.95
CA GLN A 45 -4.61 4.29 26.41
C GLN A 45 -4.17 3.28 25.35
N ILE A 46 -5.12 2.56 24.72
CA ILE A 46 -4.84 1.65 23.59
C ILE A 46 -4.23 2.42 22.40
N TYR A 47 -4.65 3.66 22.15
CA TYR A 47 -4.08 4.46 21.05
C TYR A 47 -2.63 4.86 21.33
N ASN A 48 -2.32 5.27 22.56
CA ASN A 48 -0.96 5.70 22.93
C ASN A 48 0.01 4.51 23.07
N ASP A 49 -0.43 3.39 23.68
CA ASP A 49 0.42 2.19 23.85
C ASP A 49 0.77 1.51 22.52
N ASN A 50 -0.08 1.65 21.48
CA ASN A 50 0.19 1.13 20.13
C ASN A 50 1.05 2.07 19.28
N PHE A 51 1.03 3.38 19.54
CA PHE A 51 1.79 4.35 18.75
C PHE A 51 3.28 4.36 19.13
N ASP A 52 3.59 4.23 20.42
CA ASP A 52 4.97 4.31 20.90
C ASP A 52 5.77 3.01 20.65
N ASN A 53 5.10 1.87 20.47
CA ASN A 53 5.77 0.57 20.30
C ASN A 53 6.03 0.16 18.83
N HIS A 54 5.51 0.88 17.85
CA HIS A 54 5.60 0.48 16.43
C HIS A 54 6.46 1.37 15.51
N ILE A 55 7.00 2.49 16.00
CA ILE A 55 7.95 3.29 15.21
C ILE A 55 9.37 2.76 15.47
N LYS A 56 9.65 1.55 14.97
CA LYS A 56 11.02 1.13 14.68
C LYS A 56 11.34 1.66 13.29
N PHE A 57 12.02 2.79 13.22
CA PHE A 57 12.61 3.26 11.98
C PHE A 57 13.76 2.30 11.66
N GLN A 58 13.45 1.23 10.93
CA GLN A 58 14.45 0.33 10.42
C GLN A 58 15.07 1.05 9.22
N GLU A 59 16.17 1.79 9.45
CA GLU A 59 17.08 2.16 8.38
C GLU A 59 17.47 0.85 7.68
N ARG A 60 16.86 0.59 6.52
CA ARG A 60 17.38 -0.42 5.61
C ARG A 60 18.68 0.18 5.10
N ASP A 61 19.81 -0.41 5.49
CA ASP A 61 21.07 -0.17 4.81
C ASP A 61 20.85 -0.52 3.33
N LEU A 62 20.59 0.50 2.52
CA LEU A 62 20.43 0.32 1.08
C LEU A 62 21.77 -0.17 0.57
N ALA A 63 21.83 -1.42 0.11
CA ALA A 63 23.01 -1.93 -0.57
C ALA A 63 23.36 -0.96 -1.72
N ALA A 64 24.65 -0.76 -2.00
CA ALA A 64 25.10 0.17 -3.04
C ALA A 64 24.39 -0.09 -4.39
N ASP A 65 24.14 -1.37 -4.70
CA ASP A 65 23.36 -1.82 -5.87
C ASP A 65 21.94 -1.23 -5.91
N GLU A 66 21.26 -1.17 -4.77
CA GLU A 66 19.91 -0.58 -4.64
C GLU A 66 19.94 0.96 -4.75
N TYR A 67 21.03 1.60 -4.31
CA TYR A 67 21.27 3.03 -4.47
C TYR A 67 21.49 3.42 -5.94
N PHE A 68 22.26 2.61 -6.69
CA PHE A 68 22.48 2.81 -8.14
C PHE A 68 21.35 2.24 -9.01
N GLN A 69 20.36 1.56 -8.41
CA GLN A 69 19.30 0.80 -9.10
C GLN A 69 19.86 -0.26 -10.08
N VAL A 70 21.10 -0.70 -9.86
CA VAL A 70 21.76 -1.73 -10.65
C VAL A 70 21.42 -3.08 -10.03
N ASN A 71 20.91 -4.00 -10.85
CA ASN A 71 20.49 -5.31 -10.38
C ASN A 71 21.41 -6.39 -10.96
N ASN A 72 22.44 -6.75 -10.17
CA ASN A 72 23.44 -7.74 -10.54
C ASN A 72 22.87 -9.17 -10.64
N ASP A 73 21.67 -9.43 -10.12
CA ASP A 73 21.02 -10.75 -10.18
C ASP A 73 20.29 -10.99 -11.52
N LEU A 74 20.22 -9.97 -12.39
CA LEU A 74 19.65 -10.11 -13.73
C LEU A 74 20.73 -10.51 -14.73
N GLY A 75 20.60 -11.74 -15.24
CA GLY A 75 21.44 -12.23 -16.33
C GLY A 75 20.72 -13.29 -17.16
N PRO A 76 21.19 -13.56 -18.39
CA PRO A 76 20.66 -14.65 -19.19
C PRO A 76 20.86 -16.02 -18.51
N PRO A 77 19.86 -16.92 -18.52
CA PRO A 77 18.54 -16.75 -19.13
C PRO A 77 17.62 -15.86 -18.29
N TYR A 78 17.04 -14.82 -18.91
CA TYR A 78 16.11 -13.92 -18.22
C TYR A 78 14.84 -14.64 -17.79
N HIS A 79 14.39 -14.37 -16.57
CA HIS A 79 13.18 -14.95 -16.00
C HIS A 79 12.04 -13.94 -16.03
N VAL A 80 11.02 -14.17 -16.86
CA VAL A 80 9.91 -13.23 -17.06
C VAL A 80 8.63 -13.82 -16.50
N ILE A 81 8.00 -13.15 -15.53
CA ILE A 81 6.69 -13.54 -15.00
C ILE A 81 5.60 -12.81 -15.79
N MET A 82 4.67 -13.55 -16.36
CA MET A 82 3.56 -13.03 -17.17
C MET A 82 2.29 -12.89 -16.34
N ASP A 83 1.64 -11.75 -16.51
CA ASP A 83 0.30 -11.44 -15.98
C ASP A 83 -0.82 -11.76 -16.99
N THR A 84 -2.09 -11.81 -16.54
CA THR A 84 -3.26 -12.06 -17.40
C THR A 84 -3.38 -11.01 -18.49
N SER A 85 -3.14 -9.74 -18.15
CA SER A 85 -3.20 -8.61 -19.09
C SER A 85 -2.24 -8.81 -20.27
N PHE A 86 -0.98 -9.16 -19.99
CA PHE A 86 0.05 -9.38 -21.01
C PHE A 86 -0.31 -10.53 -21.96
N LEU A 87 -0.78 -11.66 -21.42
CA LEU A 87 -1.22 -12.81 -22.22
C LEU A 87 -2.41 -12.45 -23.13
N ASN A 88 -3.32 -11.60 -22.67
CA ASN A 88 -4.44 -11.15 -23.49
C ASN A 88 -4.00 -10.23 -24.63
N TYR A 89 -3.07 -9.31 -24.35
CA TYR A 89 -2.51 -8.45 -25.39
C TYR A 89 -1.62 -9.23 -26.37
N SER A 90 -0.91 -10.27 -25.93
CA SER A 90 -0.12 -11.10 -26.84
C SER A 90 -0.99 -11.81 -27.87
N ILE A 91 -2.17 -12.28 -27.48
CA ILE A 91 -3.15 -12.85 -28.42
C ILE A 91 -3.69 -11.77 -29.36
N THR A 92 -4.09 -10.63 -28.80
CA THR A 92 -4.67 -9.51 -29.56
C THR A 92 -3.71 -9.02 -30.64
N TYR A 93 -2.42 -8.97 -30.33
CA TYR A 93 -1.36 -8.53 -31.24
C TYR A 93 -0.70 -9.68 -32.01
N ARG A 94 -1.19 -10.93 -31.86
CA ARG A 94 -0.68 -12.12 -32.54
C ARG A 94 0.82 -12.33 -32.34
N LEU A 95 1.29 -12.14 -31.12
CA LEU A 95 2.69 -12.28 -30.75
C LEU A 95 3.02 -13.75 -30.48
N ASP A 96 4.17 -14.20 -30.98
CA ASP A 96 4.82 -15.41 -30.48
C ASP A 96 5.61 -15.04 -29.22
N LEU A 97 5.02 -15.33 -28.06
CA LEU A 97 5.49 -14.90 -26.75
C LEU A 97 6.99 -15.13 -26.53
N ILE A 98 7.50 -16.32 -26.87
CA ILE A 98 8.89 -16.69 -26.58
C ILE A 98 9.82 -15.97 -27.55
N ASN A 99 9.51 -16.02 -28.84
CA ASN A 99 10.34 -15.42 -29.88
C ASN A 99 10.39 -13.90 -29.75
N GLU A 100 9.27 -13.25 -29.45
CA GLU A 100 9.24 -11.80 -29.24
C GLU A 100 9.96 -11.37 -27.97
N CYS A 101 9.89 -12.15 -26.88
CA CYS A 101 10.68 -11.87 -25.67
C CYS A 101 12.18 -12.07 -25.91
N ILE A 102 12.59 -13.13 -26.61
CA ILE A 102 14.00 -13.36 -26.99
C ILE A 102 14.51 -12.21 -27.87
N LYS A 103 13.70 -11.78 -28.85
CA LYS A 103 14.03 -10.66 -29.73
C LYS A 103 14.14 -9.33 -28.98
N CYS A 104 13.24 -9.08 -28.04
CA CYS A 104 13.23 -7.88 -27.21
C CYS A 104 14.47 -7.82 -26.30
N LEU A 105 14.81 -8.93 -25.63
CA LEU A 105 15.91 -8.99 -24.66
C LEU A 105 17.26 -9.38 -25.28
N SER A 106 17.28 -9.75 -26.55
CA SER A 106 18.45 -10.26 -27.29
C SER A 106 19.21 -11.37 -26.55
N ALA A 107 18.49 -12.21 -25.80
CA ALA A 107 19.06 -13.27 -24.97
C ALA A 107 18.06 -14.41 -24.75
N LYS A 108 18.52 -15.50 -24.13
CA LYS A 108 17.65 -16.63 -23.75
C LYS A 108 16.65 -16.18 -22.68
N VAL A 109 15.38 -16.56 -22.83
CA VAL A 109 14.30 -16.20 -21.90
C VAL A 109 13.57 -17.45 -21.42
N THR A 110 13.21 -17.46 -20.14
CA THR A 110 12.27 -18.42 -19.55
C THR A 110 11.04 -17.68 -19.09
N LEU A 111 9.88 -18.07 -19.63
CA LEU A 111 8.59 -17.49 -19.26
C LEU A 111 7.96 -18.25 -18.09
N TYR A 112 7.35 -17.51 -17.18
CA TYR A 112 6.67 -18.04 -16.01
C TYR A 112 5.24 -17.52 -15.90
N VAL A 113 4.35 -18.37 -15.40
CA VAL A 113 2.99 -18.00 -14.97
C VAL A 113 2.83 -18.48 -13.53
N THR A 114 2.34 -17.60 -12.67
CA THR A 114 2.10 -17.91 -11.25
C THR A 114 0.79 -18.69 -11.07
N ASP A 115 0.68 -19.42 -9.96
CA ASP A 115 -0.57 -20.13 -9.61
C ASP A 115 -1.78 -19.20 -9.51
N CYS A 116 -1.59 -17.97 -9.01
CA CYS A 116 -2.68 -16.99 -8.87
C CYS A 116 -3.18 -16.50 -10.23
N VAL A 117 -2.27 -16.17 -11.16
CA VAL A 117 -2.61 -15.80 -12.55
C VAL A 117 -3.28 -16.97 -13.28
N MET A 118 -2.77 -18.20 -13.10
CA MET A 118 -3.40 -19.39 -13.67
C MET A 118 -4.83 -19.58 -13.13
N SER A 119 -5.05 -19.39 -11.83
CA SER A 119 -6.37 -19.48 -11.22
C SER A 119 -7.33 -18.41 -11.74
N GLU A 120 -6.85 -17.19 -11.98
CA GLU A 120 -7.65 -16.11 -12.57
C GLU A 120 -8.09 -16.44 -14.01
N LEU A 121 -7.18 -16.98 -14.82
CA LEU A 121 -7.48 -17.43 -16.18
C LEU A 121 -8.49 -18.59 -16.19
N GLU A 122 -8.39 -19.52 -15.24
CA GLU A 122 -9.31 -20.66 -15.12
C GLU A 122 -10.70 -20.22 -14.67
N LYS A 123 -10.81 -19.29 -13.72
CA LYS A 123 -12.10 -18.71 -13.28
C LYS A 123 -12.84 -18.02 -14.42
N ASN A 124 -12.10 -17.41 -15.35
CA ASN A 124 -12.65 -16.66 -16.49
C ASN A 124 -12.36 -17.36 -17.84
N ALA A 125 -12.35 -18.70 -17.85
CA ALA A 125 -11.96 -19.49 -19.02
C ALA A 125 -12.86 -19.26 -20.25
N HIS A 126 -14.11 -18.81 -20.07
CA HIS A 126 -15.00 -18.48 -21.20
C HIS A 126 -14.50 -17.29 -22.03
N ARG A 127 -13.85 -16.30 -21.39
CA ARG A 127 -13.25 -15.14 -22.07
C ARG A 127 -11.80 -15.39 -22.43
N PHE A 128 -11.06 -16.10 -21.58
CA PHE A 128 -9.61 -16.25 -21.69
C PHE A 128 -9.15 -17.64 -22.11
N GLY A 129 -10.01 -18.43 -22.76
CA GLY A 129 -9.69 -19.81 -23.15
C GLY A 129 -8.43 -19.94 -24.01
N ILE A 130 -8.15 -18.98 -24.90
CA ILE A 130 -6.91 -18.96 -25.70
C ILE A 130 -5.70 -18.62 -24.83
N ALA A 131 -5.81 -17.64 -23.92
CA ALA A 131 -4.75 -17.28 -22.99
C ALA A 131 -4.41 -18.42 -22.03
N LEU A 132 -5.43 -19.16 -21.58
CA LEU A 132 -5.26 -20.36 -20.76
C LEU A 132 -4.47 -21.45 -21.49
N LYS A 133 -4.72 -21.66 -22.79
CA LYS A 133 -3.94 -22.60 -23.61
C LYS A 133 -2.49 -22.16 -23.77
N LEU A 134 -2.25 -20.86 -24.01
CA LEU A 134 -0.89 -20.31 -24.08
C LEU A 134 -0.14 -20.43 -22.74
N ALA A 135 -0.82 -20.15 -21.63
CA ALA A 135 -0.25 -20.28 -20.29
C ALA A 135 0.07 -21.73 -19.91
N LYS A 136 -0.61 -22.72 -20.54
CA LYS A 136 -0.39 -24.16 -20.36
C LYS A 136 0.60 -24.77 -21.38
N ASP A 137 1.20 -23.95 -22.24
CA ASP A 137 2.25 -24.41 -23.16
C ASP A 137 3.44 -24.99 -22.35
N PRO A 138 3.97 -26.18 -22.69
CA PRO A 138 5.10 -26.80 -21.98
C PRO A 138 6.36 -25.92 -21.89
N ARG A 139 6.51 -24.96 -22.79
CA ARG A 139 7.63 -24.01 -22.80
C ARG A 139 7.48 -22.91 -21.74
N VAL A 140 6.28 -22.70 -21.22
CA VAL A 140 5.97 -21.76 -20.14
C VAL A 140 6.00 -22.52 -18.81
N LYS A 141 6.84 -22.07 -17.88
CA LYS A 141 6.98 -22.71 -16.57
C LYS A 141 5.93 -22.20 -15.59
N ARG A 142 5.48 -23.08 -14.71
CA ARG A 142 4.55 -22.71 -13.63
C ARG A 142 5.32 -22.35 -12.36
N LEU A 143 5.03 -21.20 -11.78
CA LEU A 143 5.64 -20.73 -10.53
C LEU A 143 4.64 -20.85 -9.37
N LYS A 144 5.06 -21.53 -8.30
CA LYS A 144 4.18 -21.76 -7.15
C LYS A 144 4.06 -20.52 -6.28
N CYS A 145 2.83 -20.20 -5.87
CA CYS A 145 2.56 -19.14 -4.91
C CYS A 145 2.58 -19.69 -3.48
N THR A 146 3.05 -18.89 -2.52
CA THR A 146 3.05 -19.24 -1.08
C THR A 146 1.79 -18.79 -0.34
N HIS A 147 0.95 -17.99 -0.99
CA HIS A 147 -0.32 -17.56 -0.43
C HIS A 147 -1.44 -18.55 -0.82
N GLN A 148 -2.46 -18.69 0.03
CA GLN A 148 -3.71 -19.30 -0.42
C GLN A 148 -4.20 -18.46 -1.61
N ASN A 149 -4.70 -19.05 -2.69
CA ASN A 149 -5.12 -18.36 -3.93
C ASN A 149 -6.38 -17.45 -3.74
N ILE A 150 -6.47 -16.83 -2.57
CA ILE A 150 -7.46 -15.93 -2.01
C ILE A 150 -6.74 -14.57 -1.88
N GLY A 151 -6.56 -13.89 -3.00
CA GLY A 151 -5.84 -12.63 -3.08
C GLY A 151 -5.72 -12.16 -4.53
N TYR A 152 -5.45 -10.88 -4.73
CA TYR A 152 -5.23 -10.32 -6.06
C TYR A 152 -3.87 -10.78 -6.59
N ALA A 153 -3.84 -11.31 -7.82
CA ALA A 153 -2.61 -11.79 -8.47
C ALA A 153 -1.55 -10.68 -8.51
N ASP A 154 -2.01 -9.47 -8.75
CA ASP A 154 -1.34 -8.19 -8.61
C ASP A 154 -0.44 -8.04 -7.37
N ASP A 155 -0.92 -8.40 -6.18
CA ASP A 155 -0.14 -8.26 -4.93
C ASP A 155 0.90 -9.36 -4.81
N CYS A 156 0.57 -10.56 -5.28
CA CYS A 156 1.53 -11.65 -5.38
C CYS A 156 2.68 -11.30 -6.32
N LEU A 157 2.40 -10.70 -7.47
CA LEU A 157 3.43 -10.31 -8.45
C LEU A 157 4.37 -9.25 -7.87
N CYS A 158 3.83 -8.19 -7.28
CA CYS A 158 4.63 -7.15 -6.61
C CYS A 158 5.51 -7.76 -5.50
N LYS A 159 4.94 -8.58 -4.62
CA LYS A 159 5.70 -9.22 -3.54
C LYS A 159 6.77 -10.15 -4.08
N LYS A 160 6.47 -10.94 -5.12
CA LYS A 160 7.45 -11.86 -5.71
C LYS A 160 8.62 -11.10 -6.36
N ALA A 161 8.33 -9.98 -7.00
CA ALA A 161 9.31 -9.09 -7.59
C ALA A 161 10.20 -8.46 -6.50
N GLU A 162 9.60 -8.00 -5.40
CA GLU A 162 10.32 -7.42 -4.26
C GLU A 162 11.21 -8.43 -3.55
N ASP A 163 10.69 -9.64 -3.27
CA ASP A 163 11.41 -10.73 -2.59
C ASP A 163 12.55 -11.29 -3.47
N HIS A 164 12.35 -11.32 -4.79
CA HIS A 164 13.29 -11.90 -5.75
C HIS A 164 13.49 -10.98 -6.94
N ARG A 165 14.53 -10.15 -6.86
CA ARG A 165 14.89 -9.18 -7.90
C ARG A 165 15.41 -9.83 -9.20
N CYS A 166 15.55 -11.16 -9.27
CA CYS A 166 15.94 -11.87 -10.49
C CYS A 166 14.81 -12.05 -11.53
N TYR A 167 13.59 -11.56 -11.23
CA TYR A 167 12.46 -11.64 -12.14
C TYR A 167 12.17 -10.30 -12.84
N MET A 168 11.80 -10.39 -14.11
CA MET A 168 11.19 -9.30 -14.87
C MET A 168 9.66 -9.51 -14.87
N ILE A 169 8.90 -8.42 -14.88
CA ILE A 169 7.43 -8.49 -14.88
C ILE A 169 6.89 -8.12 -16.27
N ALA A 170 6.12 -9.00 -16.89
CA ALA A 170 5.43 -8.73 -18.14
C ALA A 170 3.95 -8.42 -17.87
N THR A 171 3.58 -7.13 -17.96
CA THR A 171 2.20 -6.66 -17.75
C THR A 171 1.88 -5.45 -18.62
N ASN A 172 0.64 -5.40 -19.10
CA ASN A 172 0.09 -4.23 -19.78
C ASN A 172 -0.82 -3.40 -18.87
N ASP A 173 -1.06 -3.86 -17.63
CA ASP A 173 -1.88 -3.13 -16.67
C ASP A 173 -1.18 -1.85 -16.18
N ARG A 174 -1.92 -0.75 -16.17
CA ARG A 174 -1.35 0.57 -15.83
C ARG A 174 -1.04 0.68 -14.34
N GLU A 175 -1.88 0.11 -13.48
CA GLU A 175 -1.75 0.20 -12.03
C GLU A 175 -0.62 -0.70 -11.54
N LEU A 176 -0.55 -1.95 -12.01
CA LEU A 176 0.53 -2.88 -11.70
C LEU A 176 1.88 -2.33 -12.17
N ARG A 177 1.98 -1.78 -13.40
CA ARG A 177 3.20 -1.09 -13.85
C ARG A 177 3.59 0.05 -12.93
N ARG A 178 2.64 0.86 -12.45
CA ARG A 178 2.92 1.96 -11.52
C ARG A 178 3.44 1.44 -10.18
N ARG A 179 2.96 0.28 -9.70
CA ARG A 179 3.44 -0.34 -8.45
C ARG A 179 4.83 -0.95 -8.62
N VAL A 180 5.07 -1.70 -9.69
CA VAL A 180 6.39 -2.32 -9.94
C VAL A 180 7.48 -1.28 -10.19
N ARG A 181 7.19 -0.15 -10.85
CA ARG A 181 8.16 0.96 -11.01
C ARG A 181 8.70 1.53 -9.70
N LYS A 182 8.00 1.32 -8.57
CA LYS A 182 8.49 1.77 -7.26
C LYS A 182 9.55 0.82 -6.70
N ILE A 183 9.66 -0.38 -7.24
CA ILE A 183 10.63 -1.38 -6.82
C ILE A 183 11.87 -1.18 -7.71
N PRO A 184 13.02 -0.76 -7.16
CA PRO A 184 14.22 -0.50 -7.94
C PRO A 184 14.79 -1.78 -8.55
N GLY A 185 15.39 -1.68 -9.72
CA GLY A 185 16.09 -2.78 -10.38
C GLY A 185 15.19 -3.83 -11.03
N ILE A 186 13.87 -3.65 -11.08
CA ILE A 186 12.94 -4.60 -11.70
C ILE A 186 12.51 -4.13 -13.10
N PRO A 187 12.93 -4.81 -14.17
CA PRO A 187 12.51 -4.48 -15.52
C PRO A 187 11.05 -4.86 -15.76
N LEU A 188 10.39 -4.04 -16.57
CA LEU A 188 9.01 -4.25 -17.00
C LEU A 188 8.95 -4.53 -18.50
N LEU A 189 8.27 -5.59 -18.90
CA LEU A 189 7.93 -5.88 -20.29
C LEU A 189 6.45 -5.59 -20.52
N TYR A 190 6.12 -5.12 -21.71
CA TYR A 190 4.73 -4.93 -22.11
C TYR A 190 4.56 -5.19 -23.60
N ALA A 191 3.39 -5.69 -23.98
CA ALA A 191 3.07 -6.00 -25.36
C ALA A 191 2.63 -4.73 -26.11
N LYS A 192 3.14 -4.54 -27.33
CA LYS A 192 2.67 -3.57 -28.31
C LYS A 192 2.31 -4.29 -29.61
N ARG A 193 1.69 -3.58 -30.55
CA ARG A 193 1.33 -4.14 -31.85
C ARG A 193 2.57 -4.70 -32.55
N GLY A 194 2.62 -6.02 -32.73
CA GLY A 194 3.66 -6.73 -33.45
C GLY A 194 5.02 -6.87 -32.75
N ARG A 195 5.16 -6.47 -31.47
CA ARG A 195 6.39 -6.67 -30.69
C ARG A 195 6.18 -6.59 -29.18
N VAL A 196 7.10 -7.16 -28.42
CA VAL A 196 7.26 -6.88 -26.99
C VAL A 196 8.28 -5.76 -26.82
N GLU A 197 8.02 -4.82 -25.90
CA GLU A 197 8.97 -3.77 -25.53
C GLU A 197 9.31 -3.88 -24.05
N ILE A 198 10.55 -3.54 -23.72
CA ILE A 198 11.03 -3.39 -22.35
C ILE A 198 10.98 -1.91 -21.96
N GLU A 199 10.42 -1.63 -20.78
CA GLU A 199 10.51 -0.33 -20.14
C GLU A 199 11.88 -0.22 -19.46
N ARG A 200 12.56 0.92 -19.69
CA ARG A 200 13.99 1.09 -19.38
C ARG A 200 14.36 0.58 -17.98
N LEU A 201 15.32 -0.34 -17.98
CA LEU A 201 16.29 -0.48 -16.90
C LEU A 201 17.05 0.86 -16.76
N PRO A 202 17.41 1.31 -15.54
CA PRO A 202 18.10 2.58 -15.30
C PRO A 202 19.53 2.68 -15.88
N GLU A 203 19.91 1.88 -16.88
CA GLU A 203 21.25 1.89 -17.49
C GLU A 203 21.28 2.41 -18.94
N ALA A 204 20.14 2.76 -19.56
CA ALA A 204 20.10 3.12 -20.98
C ALA A 204 20.27 4.63 -21.30
N ASP A 205 20.51 5.49 -20.31
CA ASP A 205 20.62 6.95 -20.48
C ASP A 205 21.99 7.54 -20.06
N MET A 206 23.04 6.71 -19.97
CA MET A 206 24.42 7.18 -19.70
C MET A 206 25.38 6.95 -20.87
N LEU A 207 24.95 7.27 -22.09
CA LEU A 207 25.82 7.56 -23.23
C LEU A 207 25.35 8.83 -23.96
#